data_AF-A0A925HZG4-F1
#
_entry.id   AF-A0A925HZG4-F1
#
_cell.length_a   1.000
_cell.length_b   1.000
_cell.length_c   1.000
_cell.angle_alpha   90.00
_cell.angle_beta   90.00
_cell.angle_gamma   90.00
#
_symmetry.space_group_name_H-M   'P 1'
#
loop_
_entity.id
_entity.type
_entity.pdbx_description
1 polymer ?
#
loop_
_entity_poly.entity_id
_entity_poly.type
_entity_poly.pdbx_seq_one_letter_code
_entity_poly.pdbx_strand_id
1 'polypeptide(L)'
;MSLALKTEGYKSEGGVKYTASSAKTAGIPIIVGGRVCVPRRDMASGETDELQDCGRMRAVKKNEVWAAGQLVGYDSDGDPAVGTAGSGAWTNDPTAWDAGTPPGGIVELAAAAGDEQGIFLLNEFKTLAVSAAVAASAAISNTVAETAFDKTHTIAADSLQPGDVIRVRAQAIATATNSTDTLDLQLRLNTTDIMVTGAVDVANNDIGYIDADIVIRTIGAGGTMVAAGVVALGVEGTVTAKPKKLASTAIDTTAAISVNVSATWSVANAGNSVRLDVLDVQVIRAAG
;
A
#
# COMPACT_ATOMS: atom_id res chain seq x y z
N MET A 1 -20.51 35.04 16.19
CA MET A 1 -21.15 34.19 15.16
C MET A 1 -20.51 32.82 15.25
N SER A 2 -21.23 31.80 15.72
CA SER A 2 -20.73 30.43 15.64
C SER A 2 -20.97 29.95 14.21
N LEU A 3 -19.89 29.70 13.46
CA LEU A 3 -19.98 28.95 12.21
C LEU A 3 -20.44 27.54 12.59
N ALA A 4 -21.63 27.14 12.13
CA ALA A 4 -22.05 25.75 12.24
C ALA A 4 -21.09 24.91 11.41
N LEU A 5 -20.31 24.04 12.07
CA LEU A 5 -19.34 23.15 11.45
C LEU A 5 -20.09 22.20 10.52
N LYS A 6 -20.04 22.48 9.22
CA LYS A 6 -20.60 21.61 8.18
C LYS A 6 -19.45 21.02 7.37
N THR A 7 -19.64 19.77 6.95
CA THR A 7 -18.75 19.10 6.01
C THR A 7 -18.77 19.84 4.67
N GLU A 8 -17.58 20.13 4.14
CA GLU A 8 -17.41 20.83 2.85
C GLU A 8 -16.85 19.86 1.79
N GLY A 9 -17.52 19.78 0.65
CA GLY A 9 -17.09 19.00 -0.51
C GLY A 9 -16.32 19.86 -1.51
N TYR A 10 -15.10 19.45 -1.88
CA TYR A 10 -14.36 20.11 -2.95
C TYR A 10 -14.89 19.60 -4.30
N LYS A 11 -15.08 20.50 -5.28
CA LYS A 11 -15.58 20.13 -6.62
C LYS A 11 -14.67 19.07 -7.26
N SER A 12 -15.18 17.87 -7.44
CA SER A 12 -14.66 16.85 -8.36
C SER A 12 -15.81 16.30 -9.22
N GLU A 13 -15.47 15.87 -10.43
CA GLU A 13 -16.38 15.36 -11.45
C GLU A 13 -17.03 14.04 -10.98
N GLY A 14 -18.27 14.14 -10.49
CA GLY A 14 -19.03 13.01 -9.96
C GLY A 14 -20.13 13.53 -9.04
N GLY A 15 -21.37 13.44 -9.53
CA GLY A 15 -22.54 13.85 -8.79
C GLY A 15 -23.70 12.92 -9.14
N VAL A 16 -24.38 12.39 -8.13
CA VAL A 16 -25.58 11.56 -8.32
C VAL A 16 -26.80 12.42 -8.06
N LYS A 17 -27.66 12.58 -9.06
CA LYS A 17 -28.94 13.26 -8.89
C LYS A 17 -29.81 12.49 -7.91
N TYR A 18 -30.36 13.20 -6.93
CA TYR A 18 -31.16 12.62 -5.87
C TYR A 18 -32.32 13.54 -5.50
N THR A 19 -33.51 12.96 -5.34
CA THR A 19 -34.69 13.66 -4.79
C THR A 19 -34.92 13.18 -3.36
N ALA A 20 -34.89 14.11 -2.42
CA ALA A 20 -34.99 13.83 -1.00
C ALA A 20 -36.41 13.43 -0.61
N SER A 21 -36.60 12.20 -0.14
CA SER A 21 -37.91 11.74 0.39
C SER A 21 -38.24 12.31 1.77
N SER A 22 -37.21 12.80 2.47
CA SER A 22 -37.28 13.53 3.74
C SER A 22 -36.14 14.54 3.78
N ALA A 23 -36.21 15.53 4.68
CA ALA A 23 -35.12 16.49 4.82
C ALA A 23 -33.78 15.77 5.08
N LYS A 24 -32.73 16.20 4.38
CA LYS A 24 -31.36 15.67 4.50
C LYS A 24 -30.42 16.78 4.95
N THR A 25 -29.58 16.46 5.92
CA THR A 25 -28.55 17.37 6.42
C THR A 25 -27.27 17.21 5.61
N ALA A 26 -26.61 18.33 5.27
CA ALA A 26 -25.32 18.33 4.61
C ALA A 26 -24.30 17.48 5.38
N GLY A 27 -23.48 16.72 4.66
CA GLY A 27 -22.39 15.94 5.27
C GLY A 27 -22.78 14.59 5.86
N ILE A 28 -24.07 14.31 6.04
CA ILE A 28 -24.57 12.98 6.47
C ILE A 28 -24.70 12.09 5.23
N PRO A 29 -24.02 10.93 5.18
CA PRO A 29 -24.06 10.06 4.03
C PRO A 29 -25.43 9.43 3.80
N ILE A 30 -25.72 9.17 2.53
CA ILE A 30 -26.90 8.50 2.03
C ILE A 30 -26.43 7.40 1.09
N ILE A 31 -27.02 6.21 1.19
CA ILE A 31 -26.67 5.11 0.29
C ILE A 31 -27.52 5.19 -0.98
N VAL A 32 -26.87 5.34 -2.12
CA VAL A 32 -27.51 5.35 -3.44
C VAL A 32 -26.82 4.33 -4.33
N GLY A 33 -27.56 3.34 -4.81
CA GLY A 33 -26.99 2.29 -5.68
C GLY A 33 -25.85 1.48 -5.04
N GLY A 34 -25.85 1.34 -3.71
CA GLY A 34 -24.80 0.64 -2.96
C GLY A 34 -23.52 1.44 -2.74
N ARG A 35 -23.51 2.74 -3.04
CA ARG A 35 -22.39 3.65 -2.82
C ARG A 35 -22.73 4.70 -1.78
N VAL A 36 -21.71 5.23 -1.10
CA VAL A 36 -21.87 6.32 -0.15
C VAL A 36 -21.94 7.64 -0.91
N CYS A 37 -23.06 8.34 -0.84
CA CYS A 37 -23.24 9.64 -1.46
C CYS A 37 -23.51 10.69 -0.39
N VAL A 38 -22.91 11.87 -0.51
CA VAL A 38 -22.98 12.90 0.53
C VAL A 38 -23.64 14.17 -0.02
N PRO A 39 -24.71 14.68 0.60
CA PRO A 39 -25.30 15.95 0.23
C PRO A 39 -24.35 17.09 0.59
N ARG A 40 -24.09 17.98 -0.38
CA ARG A 40 -23.20 19.14 -0.20
C ARG A 40 -23.84 20.28 0.59
N ARG A 41 -25.16 20.28 0.68
CA ARG A 41 -25.97 21.24 1.42
C ARG A 41 -27.19 20.56 1.99
N ASP A 42 -27.87 21.25 2.91
CA ASP A 42 -29.14 20.76 3.43
C ASP A 42 -30.17 20.74 2.28
N MET A 43 -30.97 19.68 2.24
CA MET A 43 -32.04 19.50 1.26
C MET A 43 -33.36 19.34 2.01
N ALA A 44 -34.39 20.10 1.60
CA ALA A 44 -35.74 19.92 2.11
C ALA A 44 -36.39 18.66 1.52
N SER A 45 -37.46 18.19 2.16
CA SER A 45 -38.26 17.09 1.60
C SER A 45 -38.85 17.48 0.23
N GLY A 46 -38.73 16.60 -0.75
CA GLY A 46 -39.14 16.80 -2.14
C GLY A 46 -38.12 17.58 -2.98
N GLU A 47 -37.05 18.09 -2.38
CA GLU A 47 -36.01 18.83 -3.11
C GLU A 47 -35.12 17.87 -3.90
N THR A 48 -34.64 18.32 -5.06
CA THR A 48 -33.67 17.59 -5.88
C THR A 48 -32.33 18.31 -5.90
N ASP A 49 -31.25 17.57 -5.68
CA ASP A 49 -29.88 18.07 -5.82
C ASP A 49 -28.92 16.97 -6.28
N GLU A 50 -27.66 17.34 -6.50
CA GLU A 50 -26.56 16.41 -6.76
C GLU A 50 -25.81 16.06 -5.47
N LEU A 51 -25.79 14.77 -5.13
CA LEU A 51 -24.96 14.24 -4.06
C LEU A 51 -23.54 14.02 -4.57
N GLN A 52 -22.55 14.36 -3.77
CA GLN A 52 -21.17 14.00 -4.06
C GLN A 52 -20.98 12.49 -3.88
N ASP A 53 -20.45 11.81 -4.90
CA ASP A 53 -20.19 10.37 -4.88
C ASP A 53 -18.71 10.03 -5.05
N CYS A 54 -17.83 11.00 -5.24
CA CYS A 54 -16.40 10.78 -5.31
C CYS A 54 -15.59 12.01 -4.87
N GLY A 55 -14.28 11.79 -4.72
CA GLY A 55 -13.26 12.82 -4.56
C GLY A 55 -13.11 13.35 -3.14
N ARG A 56 -12.38 14.45 -3.01
CA ARG A 56 -11.89 14.95 -1.73
C ARG A 56 -12.99 15.57 -0.88
N MET A 57 -13.12 15.08 0.35
CA MET A 57 -14.10 15.50 1.33
C MET A 57 -13.42 15.90 2.65
N ARG A 58 -13.82 17.06 3.19
CA ARG A 58 -13.47 17.47 4.54
C ARG A 58 -14.67 17.25 5.44
N ALA A 59 -14.56 16.33 6.38
CA ALA A 59 -15.71 15.87 7.15
C ALA A 59 -15.49 15.92 8.65
N VAL A 60 -16.59 16.11 9.38
CA VAL A 60 -16.59 16.07 10.86
C VAL A 60 -16.18 14.67 11.32
N LYS A 61 -15.17 14.61 12.20
CA LYS A 61 -14.65 13.35 12.71
C LYS A 61 -14.93 13.14 14.19
N LYS A 62 -14.95 11.87 14.59
CA LYS A 62 -14.93 11.47 16.00
C LYS A 62 -13.63 11.95 16.66
N ASN A 63 -13.63 12.10 17.98
CA ASN A 63 -12.43 12.55 18.71
C ASN A 63 -11.35 11.46 18.81
N GLU A 64 -10.73 11.16 17.68
CA GLU A 64 -9.73 10.11 17.50
C GLU A 64 -8.64 10.55 16.52
N VAL A 65 -7.56 9.78 16.47
CA VAL A 65 -6.46 10.00 15.51
C VAL A 65 -6.80 9.31 14.19
N TRP A 66 -6.71 10.04 13.09
CA TRP A 66 -6.72 9.47 11.73
C TRP A 66 -5.31 9.46 11.16
N ALA A 67 -4.88 8.31 10.65
CA ALA A 67 -3.66 8.18 9.86
C ALA A 67 -4.01 8.12 8.36
N ALA A 68 -3.17 8.73 7.52
CA ALA A 68 -3.33 8.66 6.08
C ALA A 68 -3.34 7.20 5.60
N GLY A 69 -4.27 6.86 4.71
CA GLY A 69 -4.43 5.52 4.18
C GLY A 69 -5.34 4.58 4.99
N GLN A 70 -5.91 5.02 6.12
CA GLN A 70 -6.93 4.26 6.84
C GLN A 70 -8.30 4.38 6.16
N LEU A 71 -9.13 3.36 6.28
CA LEU A 71 -10.52 3.44 5.86
C LEU A 71 -11.32 4.26 6.88
N VAL A 72 -12.33 4.98 6.38
CA VAL A 72 -13.31 5.68 7.20
C VAL A 72 -14.72 5.26 6.83
N GLY A 73 -15.57 5.19 7.85
CA GLY A 73 -17.01 4.96 7.73
C GLY A 73 -17.77 5.96 8.56
N TYR A 74 -19.10 5.89 8.50
CA TYR A 74 -19.97 6.80 9.22
C TYR A 74 -20.59 6.10 10.42
N ASP A 75 -20.54 6.77 11.57
CA ASP A 75 -21.17 6.39 12.83
C ASP A 75 -22.28 7.41 13.08
N SER A 76 -23.53 7.04 12.90
CA SER A 76 -24.68 7.95 13.07
C SER A 76 -24.90 8.39 14.50
N ASP A 77 -24.45 7.59 15.47
CA ASP A 77 -24.46 7.89 16.90
C ASP A 77 -23.11 8.42 17.39
N GLY A 78 -22.18 8.70 16.46
CA GLY A 78 -20.83 9.13 16.75
C GLY A 78 -20.77 10.50 17.41
N ASP A 79 -19.90 10.63 18.40
CA ASP A 79 -19.62 11.89 19.08
C ASP A 79 -18.54 12.69 18.34
N PRO A 80 -18.89 13.78 17.65
CA PRO A 80 -17.88 14.61 16.99
C PRO A 80 -16.96 15.25 18.03
N ALA A 81 -15.70 15.52 17.65
CA ALA A 81 -14.75 16.18 18.55
C ALA A 81 -15.24 17.55 19.05
N VAL A 82 -16.00 18.25 18.20
CA VAL A 82 -16.72 19.49 18.53
C VAL A 82 -18.10 19.41 17.90
N GLY A 83 -19.15 19.66 18.69
CA GLY A 83 -20.53 19.59 18.25
C GLY A 83 -21.45 18.96 19.30
N THR A 84 -22.63 18.52 18.88
CA THR A 84 -23.57 17.81 19.73
C THR A 84 -23.20 16.34 19.76
N ALA A 85 -23.02 15.78 20.96
CA ALA A 85 -22.84 14.34 21.12
C ALA A 85 -24.00 13.56 20.47
N GLY A 86 -23.69 12.46 19.80
CA GLY A 86 -24.65 11.65 19.04
C GLY A 86 -25.22 12.32 17.79
N SER A 87 -24.62 13.40 17.27
CA SER A 87 -25.05 14.00 15.99
C SER A 87 -24.53 13.25 14.76
N GLY A 88 -23.70 12.25 14.98
CA GLY A 88 -23.02 11.48 13.95
C GLY A 88 -21.66 12.09 13.57
N ALA A 89 -20.71 11.21 13.27
CA ALA A 89 -19.36 11.59 12.88
C ALA A 89 -18.73 10.51 11.99
N TRP A 90 -17.77 10.93 11.17
CA TRP A 90 -16.92 9.98 10.46
C TRP A 90 -15.90 9.37 11.44
N THR A 91 -15.63 8.07 11.29
CA THR A 91 -14.68 7.36 12.14
C THR A 91 -13.83 6.33 11.38
N ASN A 92 -12.59 6.14 11.84
CA ASN A 92 -11.69 5.08 11.37
C ASN A 92 -11.79 3.79 12.20
N ASP A 93 -12.70 3.73 13.18
CA ASP A 93 -13.02 2.50 13.92
C ASP A 93 -14.14 1.72 13.19
N PRO A 94 -13.81 0.60 12.51
CA PRO A 94 -14.80 -0.17 11.75
C PRO A 94 -15.87 -0.82 12.63
N THR A 95 -15.65 -0.92 13.94
CA THR A 95 -16.65 -1.50 14.87
C THR A 95 -17.78 -0.52 15.21
N ALA A 96 -17.56 0.78 14.97
CA ALA A 96 -18.52 1.84 15.22
C ALA A 96 -19.33 2.24 13.98
N TRP A 97 -19.06 1.63 12.81
CA TRP A 97 -19.77 1.99 11.58
C TRP A 97 -21.23 1.54 11.60
N ASP A 98 -22.11 2.37 11.04
CA ASP A 98 -23.52 2.03 10.88
C ASP A 98 -23.68 0.74 10.08
N ALA A 99 -24.44 -0.21 10.63
CA ALA A 99 -24.67 -1.50 9.99
C ALA A 99 -25.30 -1.33 8.60
N GLY A 100 -24.66 -1.94 7.59
CA GLY A 100 -25.12 -1.87 6.21
C GLY A 100 -24.67 -0.62 5.43
N THR A 101 -23.89 0.26 6.04
CA THR A 101 -23.17 1.31 5.31
C THR A 101 -21.83 0.77 4.80
N PRO A 102 -21.53 0.89 3.49
CA PRO A 102 -20.18 0.61 3.00
C PRO A 102 -19.21 1.66 3.55
N PRO A 103 -17.89 1.36 3.61
CA PRO A 103 -16.91 2.37 3.97
C PRO A 103 -17.03 3.59 3.06
N GLY A 104 -16.92 4.77 3.65
CA GLY A 104 -16.99 6.03 2.91
C GLY A 104 -15.76 6.32 2.10
N GLY A 105 -14.60 5.79 2.46
CA GLY A 105 -13.39 5.94 1.65
C GLY A 105 -12.11 5.84 2.45
N ILE A 106 -11.07 6.55 1.99
CA ILE A 106 -9.73 6.49 2.56
C ILE A 106 -9.23 7.85 3.03
N VAL A 107 -8.66 7.92 4.23
CA VAL A 107 -8.04 9.13 4.79
C VAL A 107 -6.89 9.57 3.87
N GLU A 108 -6.94 10.82 3.41
CA GLU A 108 -5.89 11.40 2.57
C GLU A 108 -4.77 12.01 3.42
N LEU A 109 -5.15 12.70 4.51
CA LEU A 109 -4.24 13.43 5.38
C LEU A 109 -4.46 13.03 6.83
N ALA A 110 -3.36 12.78 7.55
CA ALA A 110 -3.42 12.48 8.97
C ALA A 110 -4.07 13.65 9.75
N ALA A 111 -4.86 13.31 10.76
CA ALA A 111 -5.51 14.26 11.66
C ALA A 111 -5.37 13.77 13.10
N ALA A 112 -5.00 14.65 14.02
CA ALA A 112 -4.80 14.32 15.42
C ALA A 112 -6.14 14.16 16.17
N ALA A 113 -6.12 13.48 17.30
CA ALA A 113 -7.22 13.58 18.26
C ALA A 113 -7.36 15.04 18.72
N GLY A 114 -8.58 15.55 18.76
CA GLY A 114 -8.89 16.96 18.98
C GLY A 114 -9.10 17.79 17.71
N ASP A 115 -8.62 17.36 16.53
CA ASP A 115 -8.97 18.01 15.27
C ASP A 115 -10.48 17.80 14.99
N GLU A 116 -11.17 18.88 14.61
CA GLU A 116 -12.63 18.87 14.41
C GLU A 116 -13.05 18.13 13.13
N GLN A 117 -12.18 18.12 12.14
CA GLN A 117 -12.44 17.56 10.82
C GLN A 117 -11.24 16.76 10.30
N GLY A 118 -11.53 15.70 9.56
CA GLY A 118 -10.55 14.96 8.78
C GLY A 118 -10.75 15.14 7.28
N ILE A 119 -9.74 14.79 6.49
CA ILE A 119 -9.81 14.84 5.03
C ILE A 119 -9.63 13.43 4.48
N PHE A 120 -10.60 13.00 3.67
CA PHE A 120 -10.61 11.68 3.04
C PHE A 120 -11.10 11.77 1.58
N LEU A 121 -10.82 10.73 0.80
CA LEU A 121 -11.29 10.57 -0.57
C LEU A 121 -12.53 9.67 -0.58
N LEU A 122 -13.68 10.22 -0.95
CA LEU A 122 -14.99 9.55 -0.92
C LEU A 122 -15.10 8.46 -2.00
N ASN A 123 -15.61 7.29 -1.62
CA ASN A 123 -15.71 6.06 -2.41
C ASN A 123 -14.39 5.65 -3.10
N GLU A 124 -13.26 6.19 -2.64
CA GLU A 124 -11.95 5.70 -3.00
C GLU A 124 -11.48 4.74 -1.91
N PHE A 125 -11.15 3.53 -2.34
CA PHE A 125 -10.60 2.51 -1.47
C PHE A 125 -9.14 2.31 -1.85
N LYS A 126 -8.31 1.89 -0.89
CA LYS A 126 -6.88 1.72 -1.13
C LYS A 126 -6.68 0.77 -2.31
N THR A 127 -6.30 1.33 -3.45
CA THR A 127 -5.90 0.58 -4.64
C THR A 127 -4.72 -0.31 -4.25
N LEU A 128 -4.64 -1.53 -4.80
CA LEU A 128 -3.43 -2.33 -4.72
C LEU A 128 -2.24 -1.44 -5.10
N ALA A 129 -1.31 -1.23 -4.17
CA ALA A 129 -0.05 -0.55 -4.49
C ALA A 129 0.78 -1.55 -5.29
N VAL A 130 0.63 -1.50 -6.61
CA VAL A 130 1.39 -2.30 -7.58
C VAL A 130 2.45 -1.40 -8.19
N SER A 131 3.70 -1.80 -8.09
CA SER A 131 4.79 -1.21 -8.87
C SER A 131 5.42 -2.29 -9.73
N ALA A 132 5.51 -2.06 -11.03
CA ALA A 132 6.27 -2.89 -11.95
C ALA A 132 7.32 -2.02 -12.64
N ALA A 133 8.57 -2.50 -12.70
CA ALA A 133 9.59 -1.86 -13.51
C ALA A 133 9.18 -1.92 -14.99
N VAL A 134 9.06 -0.76 -15.64
CA VAL A 134 8.67 -0.63 -17.06
C VAL A 134 9.88 -0.80 -18.01
N ALA A 135 11.09 -0.84 -17.45
CA ALA A 135 12.33 -1.03 -18.17
C ALA A 135 13.34 -1.80 -17.31
N ALA A 136 14.28 -2.47 -17.97
CA ALA A 136 15.38 -3.16 -17.32
C ALA A 136 16.29 -2.20 -16.54
N SER A 137 17.01 -2.76 -15.56
CA SER A 137 18.03 -2.08 -14.79
C SER A 137 19.26 -1.75 -15.64
N ALA A 138 20.13 -0.88 -15.13
CA ALA A 138 21.54 -0.90 -15.52
C ALA A 138 22.15 -2.27 -15.15
N ALA A 139 23.06 -2.76 -15.98
CA ALA A 139 23.76 -4.00 -15.68
C ALA A 139 24.80 -3.79 -14.58
N ILE A 140 24.81 -4.69 -13.59
CA ILE A 140 25.86 -4.75 -12.58
C ILE A 140 26.99 -5.59 -13.15
N SER A 141 28.18 -5.00 -13.23
CA SER A 141 29.38 -5.66 -13.78
C SER A 141 30.59 -5.34 -12.90
N ASN A 142 31.58 -6.23 -12.88
CA ASN A 142 32.87 -5.98 -12.21
C ASN A 142 32.78 -5.65 -10.70
N THR A 143 31.96 -6.37 -9.92
CA THR A 143 31.82 -6.14 -8.47
C THR A 143 32.10 -7.40 -7.66
N VAL A 144 32.85 -7.30 -6.56
CA VAL A 144 32.86 -8.32 -5.48
C VAL A 144 32.04 -7.88 -4.27
N ALA A 145 31.76 -6.58 -4.17
CA ALA A 145 30.84 -6.06 -3.19
C ALA A 145 29.42 -6.22 -3.70
N GLU A 146 28.54 -6.61 -2.79
CA GLU A 146 27.10 -6.63 -3.03
C GLU A 146 26.66 -5.25 -3.53
N THR A 147 25.99 -5.24 -4.68
CA THR A 147 25.53 -4.02 -5.35
C THR A 147 24.05 -4.15 -5.65
N ALA A 148 23.27 -3.14 -5.26
CA ALA A 148 21.84 -3.09 -5.59
C ALA A 148 21.63 -2.68 -7.05
N PHE A 149 20.62 -3.25 -7.71
CA PHE A 149 20.15 -2.75 -8.99
C PHE A 149 19.52 -1.34 -8.83
N ASP A 150 19.53 -0.54 -9.90
CA ASP A 150 18.92 0.80 -9.89
C ASP A 150 17.38 0.76 -9.87
N LYS A 151 16.77 -0.41 -10.08
CA LYS A 151 15.33 -0.61 -9.95
C LYS A 151 15.00 -0.99 -8.50
N THR A 152 14.24 -0.11 -7.86
CA THR A 152 13.79 -0.29 -6.47
C THR A 152 12.34 0.20 -6.33
N HIS A 153 11.66 -0.28 -5.30
CA HIS A 153 10.36 0.25 -4.88
C HIS A 153 10.46 0.76 -3.45
N THR A 154 9.78 1.87 -3.14
CA THR A 154 9.70 2.39 -1.78
C THR A 154 8.28 2.28 -1.27
N ILE A 155 8.11 1.49 -0.21
CA ILE A 155 6.89 1.46 0.58
C ILE A 155 6.99 2.61 1.59
N ALA A 156 5.99 3.50 1.60
CA ALA A 156 5.99 4.66 2.48
C ALA A 156 5.96 4.27 3.96
N ALA A 157 6.57 5.11 4.80
CA ALA A 157 6.48 5.01 6.26
C ALA A 157 5.02 4.96 6.73
N ASP A 158 4.76 4.24 7.82
CA ASP A 158 3.45 4.14 8.50
C ASP A 158 2.29 3.67 7.60
N SER A 159 2.59 3.09 6.44
CA SER A 159 1.57 2.71 5.44
C SER A 159 1.07 1.27 5.57
N LEU A 160 1.86 0.41 6.22
CA LEU A 160 1.62 -1.02 6.43
C LEU A 160 0.77 -1.28 7.67
N GLN A 161 -0.02 -2.35 7.62
CA GLN A 161 -0.83 -2.84 8.73
C GLN A 161 -0.51 -4.30 9.06
N PRO A 162 -0.76 -4.76 10.30
CA PRO A 162 -0.69 -6.19 10.61
C PRO A 162 -1.59 -6.98 9.66
N GLY A 163 -1.05 -8.04 9.06
CA GLY A 163 -1.74 -8.87 8.07
C GLY A 163 -1.51 -8.46 6.61
N ASP A 164 -0.94 -7.28 6.33
CA ASP A 164 -0.55 -6.91 4.97
C ASP A 164 0.49 -7.91 4.41
N VAL A 165 0.35 -8.24 3.12
CA VAL A 165 1.26 -9.12 2.39
C VAL A 165 1.97 -8.32 1.30
N ILE A 166 3.30 -8.27 1.36
CA ILE A 166 4.14 -7.73 0.30
C ILE A 166 4.56 -8.90 -0.59
N ARG A 167 4.02 -8.93 -1.81
CA ARG A 167 4.39 -9.89 -2.84
C ARG A 167 5.46 -9.27 -3.73
N VAL A 168 6.56 -9.98 -3.94
CA VAL A 168 7.65 -9.54 -4.81
C VAL A 168 7.96 -10.62 -5.83
N ARG A 169 8.03 -10.22 -7.10
CA ARG A 169 8.57 -11.04 -8.18
C ARG A 169 9.71 -10.30 -8.86
N ALA A 170 10.87 -10.94 -8.92
CA ALA A 170 12.05 -10.41 -9.58
C ALA A 170 12.63 -11.43 -10.55
N GLN A 171 13.10 -10.94 -11.70
CA GLN A 171 13.79 -11.75 -12.69
C GLN A 171 15.01 -11.00 -13.23
N ALA A 172 16.15 -11.69 -13.26
CA ALA A 172 17.42 -11.19 -13.75
C ALA A 172 18.01 -12.13 -14.81
N ILE A 173 18.88 -11.59 -15.66
CA ILE A 173 19.59 -12.31 -16.73
C ILE A 173 21.09 -12.10 -16.54
N ALA A 174 21.86 -13.18 -16.52
CA ALA A 174 23.32 -13.12 -16.65
C ALA A 174 23.68 -12.74 -18.10
N THR A 175 23.93 -11.46 -18.35
CA THR A 175 24.16 -10.91 -19.69
C THR A 175 25.57 -11.18 -20.21
N ALA A 176 26.54 -11.41 -19.31
CA ALA A 176 27.87 -11.91 -19.64
C ALA A 176 28.48 -12.61 -18.41
N THR A 177 29.29 -13.64 -18.64
CA THR A 177 29.91 -14.48 -17.61
C THR A 177 31.37 -14.76 -17.95
N ASN A 178 32.21 -14.93 -16.93
CA ASN A 178 33.62 -15.25 -17.09
C ASN A 178 34.03 -16.46 -16.23
N SER A 179 34.61 -17.46 -16.89
CA SER A 179 35.23 -18.62 -16.25
C SER A 179 34.26 -19.37 -15.32
N THR A 180 34.57 -19.42 -14.02
CA THR A 180 33.81 -20.14 -12.97
C THR A 180 33.36 -19.14 -11.89
N ASP A 181 33.20 -17.87 -12.28
CA ASP A 181 32.82 -16.80 -11.38
C ASP A 181 31.34 -16.94 -11.03
N THR A 182 31.05 -17.05 -9.74
CA THR A 182 29.68 -17.30 -9.27
C THR A 182 28.92 -16.00 -9.05
N LEU A 183 27.63 -16.03 -9.34
CA LEU A 183 26.65 -14.96 -9.06
C LEU A 183 25.75 -15.37 -7.88
N ASP A 184 25.46 -14.42 -6.99
CA ASP A 184 24.38 -14.52 -6.00
C ASP A 184 23.45 -13.31 -6.11
N LEU A 185 22.15 -13.55 -6.00
CA LEU A 185 21.08 -12.57 -6.01
C LEU A 185 20.33 -12.58 -4.68
N GLN A 186 20.09 -11.39 -4.14
CA GLN A 186 19.41 -11.19 -2.87
C GLN A 186 18.24 -10.22 -3.03
N LEU A 187 17.04 -10.62 -2.60
CA LEU A 187 15.92 -9.69 -2.37
C LEU A 187 16.02 -9.16 -0.96
N ARG A 188 16.01 -7.84 -0.81
CA ARG A 188 16.13 -7.17 0.49
C ARG A 188 15.00 -6.19 0.74
N LEU A 189 14.61 -6.12 2.01
CA LEU A 189 13.85 -4.99 2.56
C LEU A 189 14.82 -4.15 3.40
N ASN A 190 15.10 -2.94 2.94
CA ASN A 190 16.19 -2.12 3.45
C ASN A 190 17.52 -2.90 3.38
N THR A 191 18.06 -3.27 4.54
CA THR A 191 19.28 -4.06 4.71
C THR A 191 19.01 -5.50 5.16
N THR A 192 17.74 -5.90 5.28
CA THR A 192 17.38 -7.25 5.71
C THR A 192 17.20 -8.15 4.50
N ASP A 193 17.93 -9.25 4.46
CA ASP A 193 17.80 -10.27 3.42
C ASP A 193 16.52 -11.07 3.59
N ILE A 194 15.71 -11.12 2.54
CA ILE A 194 14.45 -11.86 2.53
C ILE A 194 14.62 -13.19 1.82
N MET A 195 15.18 -13.15 0.61
CA MET A 195 15.42 -14.31 -0.23
C MET A 195 16.82 -14.22 -0.83
N VAL A 196 17.53 -15.34 -0.84
CA VAL A 196 18.91 -15.45 -1.35
C VAL A 196 19.01 -16.70 -2.22
N THR A 197 19.50 -16.54 -3.46
CA THR A 197 19.69 -17.65 -4.40
C THR A 197 20.80 -18.62 -3.98
N GLY A 198 21.82 -18.07 -3.32
CA GLY A 198 23.13 -18.67 -3.11
C GLY A 198 23.99 -18.53 -4.37
N ALA A 199 25.32 -18.50 -4.17
CA ALA A 199 26.29 -18.42 -5.24
C ALA A 199 26.18 -19.61 -6.22
N VAL A 200 26.02 -19.30 -7.51
CA VAL A 200 25.97 -20.28 -8.62
C VAL A 200 26.94 -19.85 -9.71
N ASP A 201 27.70 -20.79 -10.25
CA ASP A 201 28.46 -20.60 -11.48
C ASP A 201 27.47 -20.56 -12.66
N VAL A 202 27.19 -19.35 -13.13
CA VAL A 202 26.14 -19.08 -14.13
C VAL A 202 26.76 -19.00 -15.53
N ALA A 203 26.00 -19.39 -16.54
CA ALA A 203 26.35 -19.20 -17.94
C ALA A 203 25.64 -17.97 -18.55
N ASN A 204 26.09 -17.57 -19.75
CA ASN A 204 25.43 -16.50 -20.50
C ASN A 204 23.98 -16.86 -20.78
N ASN A 205 23.07 -15.92 -20.50
CA ASN A 205 21.62 -16.05 -20.58
C ASN A 205 20.97 -16.95 -19.52
N ASP A 206 21.70 -17.32 -18.48
CA ASP A 206 21.06 -17.93 -17.30
C ASP A 206 20.10 -16.94 -16.63
N ILE A 207 19.05 -17.51 -16.05
CA ILE A 207 17.97 -16.77 -15.38
C ILE A 207 18.18 -16.78 -13.87
N GLY A 208 18.02 -15.62 -13.25
CA GLY A 208 17.74 -15.47 -11.82
C GLY A 208 16.25 -15.22 -11.63
N TYR A 209 15.61 -15.94 -10.71
CA TYR A 209 14.20 -15.79 -10.39
C TYR A 209 13.99 -15.77 -8.87
N ILE A 210 13.22 -14.80 -8.39
CA ILE A 210 12.81 -14.68 -6.99
C ILE A 210 11.31 -14.41 -6.96
N ASP A 211 10.57 -15.21 -6.21
CA ASP A 211 9.15 -15.01 -5.90
C ASP A 211 8.97 -15.16 -4.39
N ALA A 212 8.45 -14.12 -3.74
CA ALA A 212 8.35 -14.04 -2.29
C ALA A 212 7.03 -13.41 -1.85
N ASP A 213 6.37 -14.07 -0.89
CA ASP A 213 5.28 -13.51 -0.10
C ASP A 213 5.81 -13.18 1.30
N ILE A 214 5.75 -11.89 1.68
CA ILE A 214 6.23 -11.36 2.95
C ILE A 214 5.02 -10.87 3.74
N VAL A 215 4.75 -11.49 4.89
CA VAL A 215 3.59 -11.15 5.73
C VAL A 215 4.05 -10.29 6.90
N ILE A 216 3.46 -9.11 7.05
CA ILE A 216 3.65 -8.24 8.21
C ILE A 216 2.82 -8.77 9.37
N ARG A 217 3.45 -9.14 10.49
CA ARG A 217 2.76 -9.66 11.68
C ARG A 217 2.46 -8.58 12.71
N THR A 218 3.36 -7.64 12.90
CA THR A 218 3.20 -6.50 13.83
C THR A 218 3.86 -5.26 13.24
N ILE A 219 3.39 -4.08 13.63
CA ILE A 219 3.86 -2.77 13.15
C ILE A 219 4.65 -2.02 14.23
N GLY A 220 5.32 -0.94 13.83
CA GLY A 220 6.14 -0.08 14.69
C GLY A 220 7.63 -0.25 14.39
N ALA A 221 8.47 0.49 15.13
CA ALA A 221 9.93 0.42 15.01
C ALA A 221 10.52 -0.96 15.35
N GLY A 222 9.78 -1.74 16.14
CA GLY A 222 10.08 -3.15 16.47
C GLY A 222 9.07 -4.13 15.86
N GLY A 223 8.44 -3.75 14.75
CA GLY A 223 7.51 -4.62 14.03
C GLY A 223 8.17 -5.93 13.59
N THR A 224 7.35 -6.88 13.15
CA THR A 224 7.84 -8.22 12.76
C THR A 224 7.20 -8.67 11.47
N MET A 225 7.97 -9.42 10.68
CA MET A 225 7.55 -10.02 9.43
C MET A 225 8.00 -11.49 9.35
N VAL A 226 7.33 -12.25 8.49
CA VAL A 226 7.78 -13.58 8.03
C VAL A 226 7.72 -13.61 6.52
N ALA A 227 8.53 -14.44 5.87
CA ALA A 227 8.46 -14.61 4.42
C ALA A 227 8.56 -16.07 4.01
N ALA A 228 7.94 -16.41 2.88
CA ALA A 228 8.08 -17.69 2.22
C ALA A 228 8.05 -17.47 0.70
N GLY A 229 8.71 -18.36 -0.04
CA GLY A 229 8.81 -18.19 -1.48
C GLY A 229 9.73 -19.20 -2.14
N VAL A 230 10.13 -18.89 -3.37
CA VAL A 230 11.01 -19.71 -4.19
C VAL A 230 12.06 -18.86 -4.86
N VAL A 231 13.27 -19.41 -4.95
CA VAL A 231 14.38 -18.80 -5.68
C VAL A 231 14.97 -19.79 -6.66
N ALA A 232 15.45 -19.31 -7.81
CA ALA A 232 16.16 -20.10 -8.80
C ALA A 232 17.26 -19.26 -9.43
N LEU A 233 18.39 -19.87 -9.76
CA LEU A 233 19.48 -19.24 -10.48
C LEU A 233 20.19 -20.28 -11.34
N GLY A 234 20.20 -20.10 -12.67
CA GLY A 234 20.83 -21.02 -13.63
C GLY A 234 20.07 -21.13 -14.95
N VAL A 235 20.34 -22.20 -15.70
CA VAL A 235 19.85 -22.41 -17.07
C VAL A 235 18.32 -22.57 -17.13
N GLU A 236 17.67 -21.83 -18.03
CA GLU A 236 16.23 -21.93 -18.28
C GLU A 236 15.78 -23.37 -18.60
N GLY A 237 14.61 -23.76 -18.08
CA GLY A 237 14.03 -25.08 -18.30
C GLY A 237 14.63 -26.23 -17.47
N THR A 238 15.82 -26.03 -16.87
CA THR A 238 16.48 -27.07 -16.04
C THR A 238 16.89 -26.59 -14.65
N VAL A 239 16.90 -25.28 -14.41
CA VAL A 239 17.26 -24.69 -13.12
C VAL A 239 16.43 -25.26 -11.96
N THR A 240 17.09 -25.56 -10.86
CA THR A 240 16.42 -26.04 -9.64
C THR A 240 15.78 -24.88 -8.89
N ALA A 241 14.45 -24.93 -8.74
CA ALA A 241 13.70 -24.02 -7.90
C ALA A 241 13.80 -24.44 -6.43
N LYS A 242 14.35 -23.57 -5.58
CA LYS A 242 14.61 -23.83 -4.16
C LYS A 242 13.56 -23.11 -3.30
N PRO A 243 12.71 -23.83 -2.55
CA PRO A 243 11.82 -23.18 -1.60
C PRO A 243 12.64 -22.53 -0.48
N LYS A 244 12.23 -21.34 -0.05
CA LYS A 244 12.88 -20.54 0.98
C LYS A 244 11.85 -20.04 1.99
N LYS A 245 12.32 -19.85 3.23
CA LYS A 245 11.55 -19.22 4.30
C LYS A 245 12.46 -18.26 5.05
N LEU A 246 11.86 -17.16 5.52
CA LEU A 246 12.42 -16.29 6.54
C LEU A 246 11.59 -16.49 7.80
N ALA A 247 12.25 -16.87 8.89
CA ALA A 247 11.62 -16.94 10.21
C ALA A 247 11.23 -15.51 10.67
N SER A 248 10.48 -15.42 11.78
CA SER A 248 10.07 -14.12 12.32
C SER A 248 11.28 -13.20 12.49
N THR A 249 11.27 -12.09 11.76
CA THR A 249 12.38 -11.14 11.66
C THR A 249 11.85 -9.73 11.92
N ALA A 250 12.66 -8.91 12.57
CA ALA A 250 12.29 -7.53 12.88
C ALA A 250 12.22 -6.66 11.60
N ILE A 251 11.30 -5.71 11.59
CA ILE A 251 11.16 -4.68 10.55
C ILE A 251 10.65 -3.39 11.20
N ASP A 252 11.26 -2.26 10.85
CA ASP A 252 10.77 -0.94 11.23
C ASP A 252 9.76 -0.47 10.17
N THR A 253 8.47 -0.45 10.53
CA THR A 253 7.40 0.04 9.65
C THR A 253 7.10 1.52 9.82
N THR A 254 7.78 2.21 10.75
CA THR A 254 7.66 3.67 10.97
C THR A 254 8.62 4.47 10.10
N ALA A 255 9.57 3.79 9.46
CA ALA A 255 10.42 4.31 8.41
C ALA A 255 9.95 3.84 7.02
N ALA A 256 10.37 4.54 5.98
CA ALA A 256 10.17 4.07 4.61
C ALA A 256 10.97 2.77 4.39
N ILE A 257 10.37 1.82 3.68
CA ILE A 257 10.97 0.52 3.41
C ILE A 257 11.32 0.44 1.93
N SER A 258 12.60 0.31 1.60
CA SER A 258 13.07 0.05 0.25
C SER A 258 12.99 -1.45 -0.05
N VAL A 259 12.29 -1.82 -1.11
CA VAL A 259 12.34 -3.14 -1.73
C VAL A 259 13.38 -3.08 -2.85
N ASN A 260 14.47 -3.83 -2.72
CA ASN A 260 15.54 -3.86 -3.70
C ASN A 260 16.02 -5.29 -3.95
N VAL A 261 16.59 -5.50 -5.14
CA VAL A 261 17.33 -6.71 -5.46
C VAL A 261 18.78 -6.31 -5.64
N SER A 262 19.69 -7.12 -5.12
CA SER A 262 21.13 -6.93 -5.25
C SER A 262 21.79 -8.15 -5.87
N ALA A 263 23.00 -7.92 -6.39
CA ALA A 263 23.84 -8.94 -7.00
C ALA A 263 25.27 -8.87 -6.42
N THR A 264 25.89 -10.03 -6.28
CA THR A 264 27.30 -10.18 -5.90
C THR A 264 27.96 -11.18 -6.83
N TRP A 265 29.08 -10.82 -7.46
CA TRP A 265 29.95 -11.78 -8.12
C TRP A 265 31.08 -12.21 -7.19
N SER A 266 31.55 -13.45 -7.30
CA SER A 266 32.69 -13.93 -6.50
C SER A 266 34.01 -13.27 -6.90
N VAL A 267 34.10 -12.72 -8.12
CA VAL A 267 35.28 -12.05 -8.65
C VAL A 267 34.87 -10.81 -9.45
N ALA A 268 35.59 -9.71 -9.24
CA ALA A 268 35.41 -8.48 -9.99
C ALA A 268 36.07 -8.65 -11.37
N ASN A 269 35.23 -8.87 -12.37
CA ASN A 269 35.65 -9.03 -13.76
C ASN A 269 34.72 -8.22 -14.68
N ALA A 270 35.28 -7.51 -15.66
CA ALA A 270 34.49 -6.76 -16.64
C ALA A 270 33.68 -7.67 -17.59
N GLY A 271 34.03 -8.95 -17.70
CA GLY A 271 33.26 -9.97 -18.40
C GLY A 271 32.08 -10.53 -17.60
N ASN A 272 31.96 -10.21 -16.32
CA ASN A 272 30.80 -10.57 -15.49
C ASN A 272 29.77 -9.46 -15.56
N SER A 273 28.54 -9.78 -15.93
CA SER A 273 27.47 -8.82 -16.12
C SER A 273 26.10 -9.47 -15.87
N VAL A 274 25.28 -8.83 -15.04
CA VAL A 274 23.89 -9.24 -14.75
C VAL A 274 22.96 -8.04 -14.81
N ARG A 275 21.76 -8.23 -15.33
CA ARG A 275 20.72 -7.20 -15.45
C ARG A 275 19.39 -7.70 -14.89
N LEU A 276 18.67 -6.83 -14.18
CA LEU A 276 17.31 -7.10 -13.70
C LEU A 276 16.31 -6.59 -14.74
N ASP A 277 15.46 -7.48 -15.25
CA ASP A 277 14.47 -7.13 -16.28
C ASP A 277 13.06 -6.99 -15.70
N VAL A 278 12.74 -7.75 -14.66
CA VAL A 278 11.46 -7.68 -13.96
C VAL A 278 11.67 -7.38 -12.49
N LEU A 279 10.96 -6.36 -12.00
CA LEU A 279 10.72 -6.13 -10.58
C LEU A 279 9.25 -5.72 -10.42
N ASP A 280 8.44 -6.64 -9.91
CA ASP A 280 7.03 -6.43 -9.57
C ASP A 280 6.91 -6.51 -8.04
N VAL A 281 6.30 -5.49 -7.45
CA VAL A 281 6.02 -5.40 -6.01
C VAL A 281 4.56 -5.04 -5.83
N GLN A 282 3.87 -5.82 -5.01
CA GLN A 282 2.46 -5.62 -4.69
C GLN A 282 2.30 -5.61 -3.17
N VAL A 283 1.66 -4.57 -2.65
CA VAL A 283 1.18 -4.57 -1.27
C VAL A 283 -0.30 -4.95 -1.27
N ILE A 284 -0.58 -6.15 -0.79
CA ILE A 284 -1.92 -6.72 -0.69
C ILE A 284 -2.40 -6.56 0.75
N ARG A 285 -3.53 -5.87 0.91
CA ARG A 285 -4.18 -5.73 2.21
C ARG A 285 -5.07 -6.93 2.48
N ALA A 286 -4.93 -7.55 3.65
CA ALA A 286 -5.92 -8.50 4.10
C ALA A 286 -7.24 -7.75 4.34
N ALA A 287 -8.33 -8.25 3.75
CA ALA A 287 -9.67 -7.78 4.11
C ALA A 287 -9.91 -8.20 5.57
N GLY A 288 -9.94 -7.21 6.46
CA GLY A 288 -10.40 -7.38 7.84
C GLY A 288 -11.92 -7.49 7.88
#